data_AF-A0A450UVK8-F1
#
_entry.id   AF-A0A450UVK8-F1
#
_cell.length_a   1.000
_cell.length_b   1.000
_cell.length_c   1.000
_cell.angle_alpha   90.00
_cell.angle_beta   90.00
_cell.angle_gamma   90.00
#
_symmetry.space_group_name_H-M   'P 1'
#
loop_
_entity.id
_entity.type
_entity.pdbx_description
1 polymer ?
#
loop_
_entity_poly.entity_id
_entity_poly.type
_entity_poly.pdbx_seq_one_letter_code
_entity_poly.pdbx_strand_id
1 'polypeptide(L)' 'MAKSMRIYLDNCCFNRPFHDQSSLTIRLETEAKPEIQEKIESGVFALGWSYPLQGNRMKLFSNCH' A
#
# COMPACT_ATOMS: atom_id res chain seq x y z
N MET A 1 -7.87 2.13 -25.00
CA MET A 1 -7.18 2.46 -23.74
C MET A 1 -6.88 1.15 -23.03
N ALA A 2 -5.61 0.84 -22.75
CA ALA A 2 -5.26 -0.37 -22.03
C ALA A 2 -5.84 -0.30 -20.60
N LYS A 3 -6.51 -1.36 -20.16
CA LYS A 3 -7.06 -1.47 -18.81
C LYS A 3 -5.89 -1.60 -17.83
N SER A 4 -5.64 -0.59 -16.99
CA SER A 4 -4.65 -0.75 -15.92
C SER A 4 -5.16 -1.79 -14.91
N MET A 5 -4.26 -2.61 -14.40
CA MET A 5 -4.62 -3.59 -13.37
C MET A 5 -5.04 -2.84 -12.12
N ARG A 6 -6.29 -3.07 -11.68
CA ARG A 6 -6.81 -2.51 -10.44
C ARG A 6 -6.48 -3.43 -9.29
N ILE A 7 -5.88 -2.87 -8.24
CA ILE A 7 -5.58 -3.59 -7.01
C ILE A 7 -6.34 -2.96 -5.85
N TYR A 8 -6.81 -3.81 -4.93
CA TYR A 8 -7.43 -3.38 -3.68
C TYR A 8 -6.39 -3.49 -2.57
N LEU A 9 -6.19 -2.41 -1.83
CA LEU A 9 -5.30 -2.39 -0.67
C LEU A 9 -6.15 -2.32 0.60
N ASP A 10 -6.06 -3.33 1.44
CA ASP A 10 -6.77 -3.35 2.71
C ASP A 10 -6.18 -2.33 3.69
N ASN A 11 -7.02 -1.74 4.54
CA ASN A 11 -6.60 -0.82 5.58
C ASN A 11 -5.66 -1.48 6.61
N CYS A 12 -5.78 -2.79 6.84
CA CYS A 12 -4.90 -3.48 7.79
C CYS A 12 -3.47 -3.62 7.27
N CYS A 13 -3.23 -3.53 5.95
CA CYS A 13 -1.89 -3.58 5.37
C CYS A 13 -1.03 -2.40 5.84
N PHE A 14 -1.64 -1.28 6.21
CA PHE A 14 -0.92 -0.13 6.77
C PHE A 14 -0.37 -0.40 8.17
N ASN A 15 -0.90 -1.38 8.88
CA ASN A 15 -0.43 -1.72 10.21
C ASN A 15 0.75 -2.70 10.20
N ARG A 16 1.09 -3.33 9.06
CA ARG A 16 2.16 -4.34 8.92
C ARG A 16 3.50 -3.96 9.55
N PRO A 17 4.00 -2.71 9.43
CA PRO A 17 5.21 -2.29 10.12
C PRO A 17 5.15 -2.37 11.66
N PHE A 18 3.95 -2.26 12.24
CA PHE A 18 3.74 -2.26 13.69
C PHE A 18 3.37 -3.64 14.25
N HIS A 19 3.17 -4.64 13.39
CA HIS A 19 2.96 -6.02 13.83
C HIS A 19 4.27 -6.68 14.26
N ASP A 20 4.18 -7.79 14.99
CA ASP A 20 5.32 -8.59 15.38
C ASP A 20 6.11 -9.07 14.15
N GLN A 21 7.38 -8.65 14.08
CA GLN A 21 8.29 -8.92 12.96
C GLN A 21 9.00 -10.28 13.10
N SER A 22 8.63 -11.11 14.09
CA SER A 22 9.18 -12.47 14.25
C SER A 22 8.88 -13.37 13.05
N SER A 23 7.76 -13.13 12.35
CA SER A 23 7.37 -13.87 11.16
C SER A 23 7.98 -13.29 9.88
N LEU A 24 8.61 -14.15 9.07
CA LEU A 24 9.11 -13.78 7.75
C LEU A 24 8.02 -13.17 6.85
N THR A 25 6.79 -13.68 6.92
CA THR A 25 5.67 -13.16 6.12
C THR A 25 5.37 -11.71 6.46
N ILE A 26 5.34 -11.35 7.75
CA ILE A 26 5.04 -9.98 8.18
C ILE A 26 6.15 -9.02 7.72
N ARG A 27 7.40 -9.47 7.76
CA ARG A 27 8.55 -8.69 7.25
C ARG A 27 8.44 -8.44 5.75
N LEU A 28 8.20 -9.48 4.96
CA LEU A 28 8.04 -9.36 3.51
C LEU A 28 6.85 -8.48 3.12
N GLU A 29 5.72 -8.60 3.83
CA GLU A 29 4.55 -7.73 3.60
C GLU A 29 4.84 -6.26 3.95
N THR A 30 5.60 -6.04 5.03
CA THR A 30 6.04 -4.70 5.45
C THR A 30 6.92 -4.04 4.39
N GLU A 31 7.84 -4.80 3.80
CA GLU A 31 8.75 -4.34 2.75
C GLU A 31 8.08 -4.20 1.38
N ALA A 32 7.15 -5.08 1.02
CA ALA A 32 6.48 -5.06 -0.29
C ALA A 32 5.43 -3.95 -0.40
N LYS A 33 4.77 -3.58 0.70
CA LYS A 33 3.74 -2.54 0.74
C LYS A 33 4.21 -1.19 0.15
N PRO A 34 5.35 -0.58 0.54
CA PRO A 34 5.81 0.68 -0.05
C PRO A 34 6.10 0.57 -1.55
N GLU A 35 6.68 -0.55 -2.03
CA GLU A 35 6.91 -0.77 -3.46
C GLU A 35 5.58 -0.80 -4.25
N ILE A 36 4.54 -1.43 -3.70
CA ILE A 36 3.20 -1.44 -4.30
C ILE A 36 2.62 -0.02 -4.35
N GLN A 37 2.86 0.79 -3.32
CA GLN A 37 2.41 2.19 -3.30
C GLN A 37 3.12 3.05 -4.35
N GLU A 38 4.43 2.91 -4.52
CA GLU A 38 5.16 3.61 -5.59
C GLU A 38 4.64 3.21 -6.98
N LYS A 39 4.27 1.94 -7.18
CA LYS A 39 3.64 1.47 -8.42
C LYS A 39 2.23 2.03 -8.63
N ILE A 40 1.49 2.30 -7.56
CA ILE A 40 0.22 3.03 -7.64
C ILE A 40 0.47 4.51 -8.02
N GLU A 41 1.43 5.17 -7.37
CA GLU A 41 1.74 6.58 -7.61
C GLU A 41 2.31 6.85 -9.01
N SER A 42 3.11 5.92 -9.53
CA SER A 42 3.62 5.96 -10.91
C SER A 42 2.59 5.56 -11.97
N GLY A 43 1.37 5.21 -11.57
CA GLY A 43 0.26 4.86 -12.46
C GLY A 43 0.37 3.47 -13.10
N VAL A 44 1.32 2.63 -12.65
CA VAL A 44 1.43 1.21 -13.06
C VAL A 44 0.21 0.42 -12.61
N PHE A 45 -0.27 0.68 -11.39
CA PHE A 45 -1.50 0.12 -10.86
C PHE A 45 -2.54 1.21 -10.59
N ALA A 46 -3.81 0.87 -10.79
CA ALA A 46 -4.90 1.70 -10.29
C ALA A 46 -5.38 1.19 -8.93
N LEU A 47 -5.42 2.06 -7.93
CA LEU A 47 -5.98 1.72 -6.63
C LEU A 47 -7.51 1.67 -6.72
N GLY A 48 -8.10 0.54 -6.35
CA GLY A 48 -9.53 0.39 -6.11
C GLY A 48 -9.85 0.50 -4.63
N TRP A 49 -10.91 1.24 -4.29
CA TRP A 49 -11.43 1.34 -2.92
C TRP A 49 -12.96 1.30 -2.93
N SER A 50 -13.56 0.80 -1.85
CA SER A 50 -15.01 0.83 -1.60
C SER A 50 -15.44 1.98 -0.68
N TYR A 51 -14.47 2.70 -0.10
CA TYR A 51 -14.68 3.83 0.81
C TYR A 51 -13.73 4.99 0.40
N PRO A 52 -14.12 6.26 0.53
CA PRO A 52 -13.22 7.38 0.23
C PRO A 52 -12.12 7.46 1.30
N LEU A 53 -11.05 6.69 1.10
CA LEU A 53 -9.74 6.99 1.71
C LEU A 53 -9.31 8.34 1.13
N GLN A 54 -9.51 9.39 1.91
CA GLN A 54 -9.14 10.75 1.53
C GLN A 54 -7.66 10.78 1.14
N GLY A 55 -7.35 11.32 -0.05
CA GLY A 55 -6.04 11.24 -0.72
C GLY A 55 -4.82 11.72 0.07
N ASN A 56 -5.02 12.31 1.25
CA ASN A 56 -3.95 12.71 2.17
C ASN A 56 -3.30 11.54 2.93
N ARG A 57 -3.90 10.34 3.00
CA ARG A 57 -3.25 9.18 3.67
C ARG A 57 -2.16 8.50 2.85
N MET A 58 -2.17 8.61 1.52
CA MET A 58 -1.11 8.03 0.69
C MET A 58 0.22 8.79 0.91
N LYS A 59 0.14 10.11 1.13
CA LYS A 59 1.32 10.97 1.43
C LYS A 59 1.81 10.91 2.88
N LEU A 60 0.98 10.47 3.83
CA LEU A 60 1.34 10.49 5.26
C LEU A 60 2.48 9.53 5.63
N PHE A 61 2.80 8.54 4.79
CA PHE A 61 3.82 7.54 5.11
C PHE A 61 5.12 7.65 4.31
N SER A 62 5.22 8.58 3.35
CA SER A 62 6.52 8.99 2.81
C SER A 62 7.43 9.63 3.87
N ASN A 63 6.87 10.00 5.03
CA ASN A 63 7.58 10.62 6.16
C ASN A 63 7.82 9.67 7.35
N CYS A 64 7.51 8.37 7.24
CA CYS A 64 7.95 7.38 8.23
C CYS A 64 9.31 6.84 7.79
N HIS A 65 10.34 7.66 7.97
CA HIS A 65 11.73 7.20 8.05
C HIS A 65 12.10 7.02 9.53
#